data_AF-A0A1J1IJF7-F1
#
_entry.id   AF-A0A1J1IJF7-F1
#
_cell.length_a   1.000
_cell.length_b   1.000
_cell.length_c   1.000
_cell.angle_alpha   90.00
_cell.angle_beta   90.00
_cell.angle_gamma   90.00
#
_symmetry.space_group_name_H-M   'P 1'
#
loop_
_entity.id
_entity.type
_entity.pdbx_description
1 polymer ?
#
loop_
_entity_poly.entity_id
_entity_poly.type
_entity_poly.pdbx_seq_one_letter_code
_entity_poly.pdbx_strand_id
1 'polypeptide(L)'
;MRQLQSFSFKVQSKLTINHKWGLDITKNNKINIFMHSTVDNRYFYELIHTIVILLKFFLNLSSKWYDSEGSITRSFCNFFERGVTYRYIRTLFTILMFVLMAAYVALNYSTNFDINKALEKVNNLSLIESVIEQEPLEQRNYYDLEDGITDEARRYMKELGLVNPGGNSEPIILSQNISLEIRKLMNESIEEFGFNAFLSNMISLNRNVTDFRSDICKNKVYNKNLPKCSIIIVVHNEDWMLFMRTIHSVLLRSPPELIEEILIIDDASDKEWLHKRLDEYIKKLPKVRIIRSFVRIGIIGARNLGSLNAIGPILVSLDSHVEVGPGWLEPLLDRFVDNKKRLVCTKLTGINKETFKPGFGSSAANSINAMNWRLDMNW
;
A
#
# COMPACT_ATOMS: atom_id res chain seq x y z
N MET A 1 -25.89 -2.53 57.71
CA MET A 1 -24.67 -3.20 58.21
C MET A 1 -23.96 -3.87 57.04
N ARG A 2 -22.68 -3.51 56.83
CA ARG A 2 -21.63 -4.23 56.05
C ARG A 2 -21.84 -4.33 54.54
N GLN A 3 -21.16 -3.49 53.76
CA GLN A 3 -19.78 -3.59 53.22
C GLN A 3 -19.76 -4.22 51.82
N LEU A 4 -19.60 -3.38 50.81
CA LEU A 4 -19.10 -3.77 49.49
C LEU A 4 -17.60 -3.48 49.48
N GLN A 5 -16.79 -4.53 49.35
CA GLN A 5 -15.39 -4.41 48.94
C GLN A 5 -15.29 -4.41 47.41
N SER A 6 -14.37 -3.57 46.95
CA SER A 6 -13.97 -3.29 45.58
C SER A 6 -13.40 -4.50 44.83
N PHE A 7 -13.70 -4.58 43.53
CA PHE A 7 -12.77 -5.11 42.53
C PHE A 7 -12.82 -4.25 41.27
N SER A 8 -11.68 -3.68 40.92
CA SER A 8 -11.39 -3.04 39.62
C SER A 8 -10.88 -4.10 38.63
N PHE A 9 -11.21 -3.99 37.34
CA PHE A 9 -10.23 -3.82 36.27
C PHE A 9 -10.84 -3.69 34.86
N LYS A 10 -10.19 -2.79 34.10
CA LYS A 10 -9.97 -2.71 32.65
C LYS A 10 -11.14 -2.51 31.67
N VAL A 11 -11.15 -1.29 31.14
CA VAL A 11 -11.81 -0.86 29.91
C VAL A 11 -11.24 -1.64 28.72
N GLN A 12 -12.11 -2.40 28.04
CA GLN A 12 -11.96 -2.75 26.64
C GLN A 12 -13.12 -2.09 25.89
N SER A 13 -12.83 -1.07 25.10
CA SER A 13 -13.77 -0.52 24.12
C SER A 13 -13.90 -1.50 22.95
N LYS A 14 -14.69 -2.56 23.13
CA LYS A 14 -15.32 -3.30 22.03
C LYS A 14 -16.76 -2.81 21.94
N LEU A 15 -17.08 -2.12 20.85
CA LEU A 15 -18.44 -1.73 20.51
C LEU A 15 -19.17 -2.98 20.00
N THR A 16 -19.65 -3.82 20.92
CA THR A 16 -20.49 -4.98 20.59
C THR A 16 -21.94 -4.53 20.52
N ILE A 17 -22.50 -4.45 19.32
CA ILE A 17 -23.95 -4.27 19.12
C ILE A 17 -24.63 -5.60 19.45
N ASN A 18 -25.25 -5.71 20.62
CA ASN A 18 -26.02 -6.89 21.01
C ASN A 18 -27.49 -6.74 20.59
N HIS A 19 -27.89 -7.37 19.49
CA HIS A 19 -29.30 -7.60 19.19
C HIS A 19 -29.76 -8.91 19.87
N LYS A 20 -30.72 -8.84 20.80
CA LYS A 20 -31.44 -10.03 21.29
C LYS A 20 -32.80 -10.10 20.58
N TRP A 21 -33.01 -11.18 19.82
CA TRP A 21 -34.31 -11.54 19.26
C TRP A 21 -34.72 -12.92 19.80
N GLY A 22 -36.02 -13.08 20.04
CA GLY A 22 -36.61 -14.32 20.53
C GLY A 22 -37.92 -14.60 19.81
N LEU A 23 -38.20 -15.87 19.58
CA LEU A 23 -39.36 -16.37 18.84
C LEU A 23 -40.05 -17.36 19.75
N ASP A 24 -41.27 -17.03 20.19
CA ASP A 24 -42.02 -17.88 21.13
C ASP A 24 -43.33 -18.34 20.48
N ILE A 25 -43.50 -19.66 20.40
CA ILE A 25 -44.66 -20.29 19.77
C ILE A 25 -45.54 -20.80 20.91
N THR A 26 -46.63 -20.08 21.17
CA THR A 26 -47.57 -20.48 22.22
C THR A 26 -48.42 -21.66 21.75
N LYS A 27 -48.92 -22.48 22.71
CA LYS A 27 -49.69 -23.73 22.47
C LYS A 27 -50.92 -23.61 21.55
N ASN A 28 -51.37 -22.40 21.21
CA ASN A 28 -52.47 -22.16 20.27
C ASN A 28 -51.99 -21.72 18.86
N ASN A 29 -50.77 -22.11 18.44
CA ASN A 29 -50.16 -21.72 17.16
C ASN A 29 -50.11 -20.19 16.91
N LYS A 30 -50.03 -19.39 17.97
CA LYS A 30 -49.73 -17.95 17.85
C LYS A 30 -48.23 -17.75 18.03
N ILE A 31 -47.61 -17.18 17.00
CA ILE A 31 -46.21 -16.79 16.97
C ILE A 31 -46.09 -15.38 17.54
N ASN A 32 -45.38 -15.23 18.65
CA ASN A 32 -45.01 -13.95 19.21
C ASN A 32 -43.52 -13.69 18.96
N ILE A 33 -43.21 -12.53 18.37
CA ILE A 33 -41.84 -12.07 18.11
C ILE A 33 -41.61 -10.87 19.03
N PHE A 34 -40.56 -10.91 19.84
CA PHE A 34 -40.19 -9.81 20.72
C PHE A 34 -38.79 -9.30 20.38
N MET A 35 -38.63 -7.98 20.37
CA MET A 35 -37.35 -7.33 20.14
C MET A 35 -37.24 -6.09 21.04
N HIS A 36 -36.16 -5.98 21.79
CA HIS A 36 -35.79 -4.73 22.47
C HIS A 36 -34.79 -3.98 21.58
N SER A 37 -35.21 -2.83 21.04
CA SER A 37 -34.36 -1.87 20.34
C SER A 37 -34.33 -0.56 21.13
N THR A 38 -33.15 0.03 21.29
CA THR A 38 -32.96 1.34 21.95
C THR A 38 -32.92 2.50 20.94
N VAL A 39 -33.26 2.28 19.67
CA VAL A 39 -33.29 3.31 18.63
C VAL A 39 -34.65 3.31 17.94
N ASP A 40 -35.35 4.44 18.05
CA ASP A 40 -36.70 4.65 17.55
C ASP A 40 -36.64 5.09 16.08
N ASN A 41 -36.54 4.12 15.17
CA ASN A 41 -36.50 4.38 13.73
C ASN A 41 -37.78 3.90 13.05
N ARG A 42 -38.68 4.86 12.76
CA ARG A 42 -40.02 4.63 12.20
C ARG A 42 -40.01 3.78 10.91
N TYR A 43 -38.96 3.90 10.10
CA TYR A 43 -38.82 3.16 8.84
C TYR A 43 -38.44 1.68 9.02
N PHE A 44 -37.80 1.33 10.14
CA PHE A 44 -37.49 -0.06 10.47
C PHE A 44 -38.76 -0.83 10.87
N TYR A 45 -39.68 -0.17 11.57
CA TYR A 45 -40.99 -0.73 11.91
C TYR A 45 -41.86 -0.99 10.66
N GLU A 46 -41.86 -0.09 9.68
CA GLU A 46 -42.59 -0.27 8.41
C GLU A 46 -42.06 -1.44 7.56
N LEU A 47 -40.73 -1.63 7.54
CA LEU A 47 -40.11 -2.76 6.85
C LEU A 47 -40.50 -4.11 7.51
N ILE A 48 -40.45 -4.18 8.84
CA ILE A 48 -40.87 -5.38 9.58
C ILE A 48 -42.37 -5.62 9.40
N HIS A 49 -43.20 -4.58 9.44
CA HIS A 49 -44.64 -4.72 9.22
C HIS A 49 -44.96 -5.28 7.83
N THR A 50 -44.23 -4.84 6.81
CA THR A 50 -44.34 -5.36 5.44
C THR A 50 -43.92 -6.84 5.34
N ILE A 51 -42.82 -7.22 6.00
CA ILE A 51 -42.35 -8.61 6.06
C ILE A 51 -43.37 -9.51 6.77
N VAL A 52 -43.98 -9.04 7.86
CA VAL A 52 -45.02 -9.78 8.59
C VAL A 52 -46.30 -9.95 7.76
N ILE A 53 -46.69 -8.94 6.98
CA ILE A 53 -47.83 -9.05 6.06
C ILE A 53 -47.55 -10.10 4.97
N LEU A 54 -46.34 -10.10 4.40
CA LEU A 54 -45.93 -11.10 3.41
C LEU A 54 -45.88 -12.52 4.01
N LEU A 55 -45.33 -12.69 5.21
CA LEU A 55 -45.33 -13.98 5.90
C LEU A 55 -46.74 -14.48 6.19
N LYS A 56 -47.65 -13.59 6.63
CA LYS A 56 -49.07 -13.94 6.80
C LYS A 56 -49.73 -14.33 5.49
N PHE A 57 -49.42 -13.64 4.39
CA PHE A 57 -49.93 -14.00 3.06
C PHE A 57 -49.46 -15.40 2.63
N PHE A 58 -48.16 -15.70 2.77
CA PHE A 58 -47.61 -17.01 2.43
C PHE A 58 -48.12 -18.14 3.33
N LEU A 59 -48.25 -17.90 4.64
CA LEU A 59 -48.81 -18.88 5.58
C LEU A 59 -50.29 -19.17 5.31
N ASN A 60 -51.07 -18.13 4.97
CA ASN A 60 -52.51 -18.27 4.65
C ASN A 60 -52.73 -18.91 3.26
N LEU A 61 -51.76 -18.79 2.35
CA LEU A 61 -51.71 -19.63 1.14
C LEU A 61 -51.42 -21.09 1.50
N SER A 62 -50.42 -21.37 2.35
CA SER A 62 -50.06 -22.75 2.71
C SER A 62 -51.17 -23.51 3.44
N SER A 63 -52.01 -22.82 4.23
CA SER A 63 -53.13 -23.45 4.95
C SER A 63 -54.29 -23.87 4.03
N LYS A 64 -54.31 -23.39 2.78
CA LYS A 64 -55.24 -23.85 1.74
C LYS A 64 -54.69 -25.01 0.90
N TRP A 65 -53.47 -25.46 1.17
CA TRP A 65 -52.76 -26.46 0.35
C TRP A 65 -52.82 -27.88 0.93
N TYR A 66 -53.40 -28.03 2.11
CA TYR A 66 -53.63 -29.29 2.80
C TYR A 66 -55.13 -29.48 3.06
N ASP A 67 -55.68 -30.63 2.70
CA ASP A 67 -57.05 -31.00 3.07
C ASP A 67 -57.10 -31.45 4.55
N SER A 68 -58.30 -31.62 5.12
CA SER A 68 -58.53 -31.88 6.56
C SER A 68 -57.86 -33.14 7.13
N GLU A 69 -57.24 -33.97 6.29
CA GLU A 69 -56.47 -35.16 6.67
C GLU A 69 -54.94 -34.99 6.54
N GLY A 70 -54.44 -33.78 6.24
CA GLY A 70 -53.01 -33.49 6.19
C GLY A 70 -52.27 -34.01 4.95
N SER A 71 -52.99 -34.49 3.93
CA SER A 71 -52.44 -34.77 2.61
C SER A 71 -52.38 -33.50 1.75
N ILE A 72 -51.28 -33.34 1.03
CA ILE A 72 -51.14 -32.32 -0.02
C ILE A 72 -52.24 -32.57 -1.07
N THR A 73 -53.01 -31.54 -1.40
CA THR A 73 -54.12 -31.67 -2.37
C THR A 73 -53.61 -32.10 -3.75
N ARG A 74 -54.40 -32.90 -4.48
CA ARG A 74 -54.09 -33.36 -5.86
C ARG A 74 -53.87 -32.21 -6.87
N SER A 75 -54.25 -30.99 -6.49
CA SER A 75 -53.97 -29.74 -7.21
C SER A 75 -52.50 -29.31 -7.15
N PHE A 76 -51.77 -29.68 -6.09
CA PHE A 76 -50.35 -29.36 -5.89
C PHE A 76 -49.44 -30.09 -6.90
N CYS A 77 -49.75 -31.34 -7.22
CA CYS A 77 -49.00 -32.08 -8.25
C CYS A 77 -49.20 -31.47 -9.64
N ASN A 78 -50.42 -31.01 -9.96
CA ASN A 78 -50.71 -30.35 -11.24
C ASN A 78 -50.15 -28.92 -11.33
N PHE A 79 -49.84 -28.26 -10.21
CA PHE A 79 -49.27 -26.91 -10.18
C PHE A 79 -47.78 -26.88 -10.56
N PHE A 80 -47.04 -27.97 -10.32
CA PHE A 80 -45.63 -28.10 -10.69
C PHE A 80 -45.39 -28.71 -12.09
N GLU A 81 -46.39 -29.34 -12.70
CA GLU A 81 -46.27 -29.90 -14.07
C GLU A 81 -46.29 -28.84 -15.18
N ARG A 82 -46.67 -27.59 -14.87
CA ARG A 82 -46.62 -26.49 -15.86
C ARG A 82 -45.45 -25.57 -15.53
N GLY A 83 -44.29 -25.78 -16.17
CA GLY A 83 -43.07 -24.97 -16.02
C GLY A 83 -43.19 -23.44 -16.24
N VAL A 84 -44.41 -22.96 -16.50
CA VAL A 84 -44.80 -21.55 -16.54
C VAL A 84 -44.78 -20.93 -15.13
N THR A 85 -45.24 -21.62 -14.08
CA THR A 85 -45.34 -21.06 -12.71
C THR A 85 -43.98 -20.88 -12.03
N TYR A 86 -43.02 -21.78 -12.23
CA TYR A 86 -41.64 -21.61 -11.74
C TYR A 86 -40.97 -20.38 -12.36
N ARG A 87 -41.19 -20.11 -13.66
CA ARG A 87 -40.69 -18.90 -14.32
C ARG A 87 -41.30 -17.63 -13.71
N TYR A 88 -42.60 -17.61 -13.44
CA TYR A 88 -43.23 -16.46 -12.78
C TYR A 88 -42.71 -16.24 -11.36
N ILE A 89 -42.62 -17.29 -10.53
CA ILE A 89 -42.11 -17.18 -9.16
C ILE A 89 -40.65 -16.73 -9.15
N ARG A 90 -39.81 -17.29 -10.03
CA ARG A 90 -38.40 -16.86 -10.19
C ARG A 90 -38.31 -15.40 -10.65
N THR A 91 -39.16 -14.97 -11.57
CA THR A 91 -39.18 -13.60 -12.07
C THR A 91 -39.62 -12.62 -10.97
N LEU A 92 -40.67 -12.97 -10.22
CA LEU A 92 -41.13 -12.17 -9.08
C LEU A 92 -40.05 -12.06 -7.98
N PHE A 93 -39.37 -13.17 -7.67
CA PHE A 93 -38.28 -13.19 -6.70
C PHE A 93 -37.07 -12.37 -7.17
N THR A 94 -36.76 -12.42 -8.47
CA THR A 94 -35.66 -11.62 -9.06
C THR A 94 -35.99 -10.14 -9.03
N ILE A 95 -37.23 -9.75 -9.36
CA ILE A 95 -37.71 -8.37 -9.26
C ILE A 95 -37.68 -7.89 -7.81
N LEU A 96 -38.14 -8.72 -6.87
CA LEU A 96 -38.12 -8.41 -5.44
C LEU A 96 -36.68 -8.19 -4.94
N MET A 97 -35.74 -9.04 -5.32
CA MET A 97 -34.32 -8.88 -4.99
C MET A 97 -33.74 -7.58 -5.59
N PHE A 98 -34.12 -7.23 -6.82
CA PHE A 98 -33.71 -5.96 -7.44
C PHE A 98 -34.29 -4.75 -6.70
N VAL A 99 -35.56 -4.79 -6.29
CA VAL A 99 -36.20 -3.72 -5.52
C VAL A 99 -35.57 -3.60 -4.14
N LEU A 100 -35.28 -4.71 -3.46
CA LEU A 100 -34.59 -4.71 -2.17
C LEU A 100 -33.15 -4.21 -2.29
N MET A 101 -32.43 -4.57 -3.35
CA MET A 101 -31.09 -4.03 -3.65
C MET A 101 -31.15 -2.54 -3.94
N ALA A 102 -32.09 -2.09 -4.77
CA ALA A 102 -32.28 -0.67 -5.08
C ALA A 102 -32.70 0.13 -3.86
N ALA A 103 -33.54 -0.43 -2.99
CA ALA A 103 -33.92 0.16 -1.71
C ALA A 103 -32.75 0.17 -0.74
N TYR A 104 -31.91 -0.87 -0.67
CA TYR A 104 -30.70 -0.90 0.14
C TYR A 104 -29.68 0.15 -0.34
N VAL A 105 -29.49 0.28 -1.65
CA VAL A 105 -28.67 1.34 -2.25
C VAL A 105 -29.27 2.70 -1.94
N ALA A 106 -30.56 2.91 -2.20
CA ALA A 106 -31.22 4.17 -1.88
C ALA A 106 -31.16 4.50 -0.39
N LEU A 107 -31.34 3.54 0.53
CA LEU A 107 -31.28 3.76 1.97
C LEU A 107 -29.85 4.04 2.45
N ASN A 108 -28.83 3.44 1.85
CA ASN A 108 -27.43 3.71 2.18
C ASN A 108 -26.87 4.97 1.50
N TYR A 109 -27.47 5.41 0.38
CA TYR A 109 -27.04 6.61 -0.35
C TYR A 109 -27.96 7.84 -0.12
N SER A 110 -29.15 7.67 0.47
CA SER A 110 -30.11 8.75 0.79
C SER A 110 -29.83 9.44 2.12
N THR A 111 -28.97 8.87 2.98
CA THR A 111 -28.29 9.70 3.98
C THR A 111 -27.27 10.54 3.23
N ASN A 112 -27.63 11.79 2.90
CA ASN A 112 -26.75 12.83 2.37
C ASN A 112 -25.28 12.52 2.67
N PHE A 113 -24.60 11.93 1.69
CA PHE A 113 -23.15 11.87 1.68
C PHE A 113 -22.72 13.31 1.42
N ASP A 114 -22.69 14.08 2.50
CA ASP A 114 -22.23 15.46 2.50
C ASP A 114 -20.75 15.39 2.16
N ILE A 115 -20.46 15.55 0.86
CA ILE A 115 -19.10 15.48 0.32
C ILE A 115 -18.22 16.46 1.09
N ASN A 116 -18.74 17.61 1.53
CA ASN A 116 -17.96 18.55 2.33
C ASN A 116 -17.67 18.03 3.73
N LYS A 117 -18.61 17.33 4.37
CA LYS A 117 -18.41 16.72 5.70
C LYS A 117 -17.54 15.46 5.63
N ALA A 118 -17.62 14.69 4.54
CA ALA A 118 -16.74 13.57 4.26
C ALA A 118 -15.33 14.05 3.89
N LEU A 119 -15.20 15.10 3.08
CA LEU A 119 -13.94 15.79 2.78
C LEU A 119 -13.38 16.44 4.04
N GLU A 120 -14.19 17.03 4.91
CA GLU A 120 -13.76 17.58 6.19
C GLU A 120 -13.32 16.45 7.14
N LYS A 121 -13.96 15.27 7.10
CA LYS A 121 -13.50 14.07 7.82
C LYS A 121 -12.25 13.44 7.21
N VAL A 122 -12.05 13.50 5.89
CA VAL A 122 -10.85 13.03 5.18
C VAL A 122 -9.70 14.02 5.34
N ASN A 123 -9.99 15.32 5.42
CA ASN A 123 -9.03 16.38 5.72
C ASN A 123 -8.68 16.42 7.21
N ASN A 124 -9.60 16.00 8.11
CA ASN A 124 -9.35 15.87 9.55
C ASN A 124 -8.90 14.47 9.99
N LEU A 125 -9.04 13.44 9.15
CA LEU A 125 -8.22 12.24 9.22
C LEU A 125 -6.85 12.67 8.72
N SER A 126 -5.98 13.10 9.63
CA SER A 126 -4.58 13.29 9.27
C SER A 126 -4.09 11.98 8.66
N LEU A 127 -4.00 11.90 7.33
CA LEU A 127 -3.42 10.75 6.63
C LEU A 127 -2.01 10.48 7.16
N ILE A 128 -1.37 11.54 7.63
CA ILE A 128 -0.10 11.57 8.33
C ILE A 128 -0.29 11.03 9.75
N GLU A 129 0.32 9.87 10.01
CA GLU A 129 0.47 9.30 11.35
C GLU A 129 1.48 10.06 12.18
N SER A 130 2.61 10.35 11.56
CA SER A 130 3.68 11.10 12.18
C SER A 130 4.51 11.81 11.12
N VAL A 131 5.00 12.99 11.50
CA VAL A 131 6.10 13.65 10.83
C VAL A 131 7.26 13.60 11.81
N ILE A 132 8.36 12.97 11.41
CA ILE A 132 9.58 12.98 12.20
C ILE A 132 10.50 14.03 11.57
N GLU A 133 10.45 15.24 12.13
CA GLU A 133 11.35 16.32 11.76
C GLU A 133 12.73 16.11 12.37
N GLN A 134 13.78 16.55 11.66
CA GLN A 134 15.14 16.49 12.18
C GLN A 134 15.36 17.61 13.20
N GLU A 135 16.06 17.33 14.29
CA GLU A 135 16.78 18.38 15.01
C GLU A 135 17.94 18.87 14.12
N PRO A 136 18.31 20.17 14.16
CA PRO A 136 19.39 20.70 13.35
C PRO A 136 20.69 19.96 13.66
N LEU A 137 21.12 19.10 12.72
CA LEU A 137 22.39 18.42 12.79
C LEU A 137 23.50 19.47 12.71
N GLU A 138 24.32 19.59 13.76
CA GLU A 138 25.67 20.15 13.64
C GLU A 138 26.34 19.46 12.45
N GLN A 139 27.07 20.23 11.62
CA GLN A 139 27.71 19.79 10.37
C GLN A 139 28.55 18.51 10.57
N ARG A 140 27.90 17.35 10.58
CA ARG A 140 28.58 16.06 10.45
C ARG A 140 29.10 16.01 9.04
N ASN A 141 30.37 15.66 8.90
CA ASN A 141 30.96 15.41 7.60
C ASN A 141 30.06 14.43 6.84
N TYR A 142 29.52 14.90 5.72
CA TYR A 142 28.66 14.17 4.77
C TYR A 142 29.24 12.82 4.31
N TYR A 143 30.51 12.56 4.63
CA TYR A 143 31.34 11.52 4.06
C TYR A 143 31.55 10.30 4.95
N ASP A 144 31.06 10.28 6.20
CA ASP A 144 31.18 9.10 7.08
C ASP A 144 29.83 8.37 7.22
N LEU A 145 29.33 7.89 6.08
CA LEU A 145 28.15 7.01 6.05
C LEU A 145 28.58 5.57 6.30
N GLU A 146 27.87 4.84 7.14
CA GLU A 146 28.14 3.42 7.41
C GLU A 146 27.93 2.54 6.16
N ASP A 147 28.65 1.41 6.08
CA ASP A 147 28.57 0.47 4.94
C ASP A 147 27.30 -0.39 4.95
N GLY A 148 26.59 -0.44 6.08
CA GLY A 148 25.39 -1.23 6.33
C GLY A 148 25.61 -2.75 6.41
N ILE A 149 26.85 -3.24 6.27
CA ILE A 149 27.13 -4.68 6.23
C ILE A 149 27.11 -5.22 7.66
N THR A 150 26.29 -6.23 7.92
CA THR A 150 26.20 -6.90 9.22
C THR A 150 27.31 -7.93 9.40
N ASP A 151 27.60 -8.33 10.64
CA ASP A 151 28.59 -9.39 10.90
C ASP A 151 28.18 -10.74 10.28
N GLU A 152 26.88 -10.99 10.21
CA GLU A 152 26.33 -12.14 9.50
C GLU A 152 26.60 -12.07 7.98
N ALA A 153 26.39 -10.91 7.36
CA ALA A 153 26.72 -10.71 5.95
C ALA A 153 28.23 -10.88 5.71
N ARG A 154 29.09 -10.35 6.60
CA ARG A 154 30.55 -10.56 6.53
C ARG A 154 30.95 -12.03 6.63
N ARG A 155 30.25 -12.82 7.47
CA ARG A 155 30.45 -14.27 7.56
C ARG A 155 30.13 -14.95 6.23
N TYR A 156 28.99 -14.64 5.61
CA TYR A 156 28.62 -15.22 4.31
C TYR A 156 29.54 -14.76 3.18
N MET A 157 29.99 -13.51 3.18
CA MET A 157 31.00 -13.03 2.22
C MET A 157 32.27 -13.88 2.30
N LYS A 158 32.75 -14.19 3.51
CA LYS A 158 33.92 -15.04 3.73
C LYS A 158 33.69 -16.48 3.27
N GLU A 159 32.53 -17.06 3.59
CA GLU A 159 32.15 -18.42 3.15
C GLU A 159 32.08 -18.53 1.62
N LEU A 160 31.56 -17.49 0.96
CA LEU A 160 31.42 -17.43 -0.50
C LEU A 160 32.67 -16.96 -1.23
N GLY A 161 33.73 -16.57 -0.51
CA GLY A 161 34.95 -16.03 -1.11
C GLY A 161 34.76 -14.69 -1.82
N LEU A 162 33.77 -13.89 -1.41
CA LEU A 162 33.44 -12.61 -2.02
C LEU A 162 34.31 -11.49 -1.44
N VAL A 163 34.97 -10.74 -2.32
CA VAL A 163 35.72 -9.53 -1.97
C VAL A 163 35.05 -8.33 -2.66
N ASN A 164 34.55 -7.38 -1.87
CA ASN A 164 33.84 -6.19 -2.35
C ASN A 164 32.72 -6.49 -3.39
N PRO A 165 31.76 -7.36 -3.05
CA PRO A 165 30.72 -7.80 -4.00
C PRO A 165 29.89 -6.62 -4.50
N GLY A 166 29.67 -6.57 -5.82
CA GLY A 166 28.91 -5.50 -6.46
C GLY A 166 29.64 -4.16 -6.56
N GLY A 167 30.88 -4.06 -6.07
CA GLY A 167 31.71 -2.85 -6.15
C GLY A 167 32.09 -2.52 -7.60
N ASN A 168 32.24 -1.23 -7.90
CA ASN A 168 32.54 -0.71 -9.24
C ASN A 168 31.56 -1.19 -10.32
N SER A 169 30.31 -1.47 -9.93
CA SER A 169 29.27 -1.99 -10.82
C SER A 169 29.55 -3.38 -11.43
N GLU A 170 30.44 -4.16 -10.81
CA GLU A 170 30.70 -5.54 -11.25
C GLU A 170 29.58 -6.51 -10.81
N PRO A 171 29.28 -7.56 -11.61
CA PRO A 171 28.34 -8.60 -11.21
C PRO A 171 28.89 -9.39 -10.03
N ILE A 172 28.01 -9.79 -9.12
CA ILE A 172 28.31 -10.85 -8.15
C ILE A 172 28.18 -12.19 -8.85
N ILE A 173 29.29 -12.91 -8.95
CA ILE A 173 29.34 -14.24 -9.56
C ILE A 173 29.65 -15.24 -8.45
N LEU A 174 28.70 -16.14 -8.18
CA LEU A 174 28.88 -17.21 -7.20
C LEU A 174 29.49 -18.45 -7.87
N SER A 175 30.25 -19.22 -7.08
CA SER A 175 30.75 -20.53 -7.52
C SER A 175 29.59 -21.53 -7.66
N GLN A 176 29.78 -22.58 -8.47
CA GLN A 176 28.75 -23.62 -8.65
C GLN A 176 28.54 -24.47 -7.39
N ASN A 177 29.48 -24.47 -6.45
CA ASN A 177 29.47 -25.29 -5.23
C ASN A 177 29.03 -24.48 -3.99
N ILE A 178 27.88 -23.81 -4.06
CA ILE A 178 27.25 -23.19 -2.89
C ILE A 178 26.45 -24.22 -2.08
N SER A 179 26.49 -24.09 -0.74
CA SER A 179 25.81 -24.97 0.21
C SER A 179 24.30 -24.97 0.00
N LEU A 180 23.63 -26.07 0.37
CA LEU A 180 22.17 -26.18 0.26
C LEU A 180 21.46 -25.11 1.11
N GLU A 181 22.04 -24.76 2.26
CA GLU A 181 21.54 -23.71 3.15
C GLU A 181 21.58 -22.34 2.47
N ILE A 182 22.71 -21.95 1.87
CA ILE A 182 22.80 -20.67 1.15
C ILE A 182 21.83 -20.62 -0.02
N ARG A 183 21.70 -21.72 -0.79
CA ARG A 183 20.70 -21.79 -1.89
C ARG A 183 19.29 -21.57 -1.37
N LYS A 184 18.95 -22.16 -0.23
CA LYS A 184 17.64 -21.99 0.40
C LYS A 184 17.41 -20.53 0.80
N LEU A 185 18.35 -19.90 1.49
CA LEU A 185 18.26 -18.48 1.89
C LEU A 185 18.12 -17.55 0.69
N MET A 186 18.87 -17.81 -0.39
CA MET A 186 18.74 -17.05 -1.64
C MET A 186 17.35 -17.18 -2.24
N ASN A 187 16.82 -18.41 -2.36
CA ASN A 187 15.50 -18.66 -2.93
C ASN A 187 14.39 -18.02 -2.09
N GLU A 188 14.44 -18.16 -0.77
CA GLU A 188 13.49 -17.52 0.16
C GLU A 188 13.51 -16.00 -0.02
N SER A 189 14.70 -15.40 -0.15
CA SER A 189 14.82 -13.95 -0.36
C SER A 189 14.24 -13.49 -1.71
N ILE A 190 14.38 -14.30 -2.76
CA ILE A 190 13.82 -14.02 -4.09
C ILE A 190 12.30 -14.17 -4.09
N GLU A 191 11.78 -15.17 -3.39
CA GLU A 191 10.34 -15.36 -3.25
C GLU A 191 9.69 -14.20 -2.47
N GLU A 192 10.35 -13.72 -1.42
CA GLU A 192 9.83 -12.63 -0.59
C GLU A 192 9.91 -11.27 -1.30
N PHE A 193 11.03 -10.93 -1.92
CA PHE A 193 11.28 -9.57 -2.43
C PHE A 193 11.31 -9.46 -3.97
N GLY A 194 11.29 -10.58 -4.69
CA GLY A 194 11.38 -10.60 -6.16
C GLY A 194 12.80 -10.45 -6.72
N PHE A 195 13.81 -10.34 -5.86
CA PHE A 195 15.23 -10.24 -6.20
C PHE A 195 16.10 -10.90 -5.13
N ASN A 196 17.39 -11.06 -5.40
CA ASN A 196 18.31 -11.74 -4.50
C ASN A 196 18.72 -10.85 -3.31
N ALA A 197 17.80 -10.64 -2.36
CA ALA A 197 18.06 -9.80 -1.19
C ALA A 197 19.16 -10.38 -0.29
N PHE A 198 19.35 -11.71 -0.29
CA PHE A 198 20.50 -12.34 0.34
C PHE A 198 21.83 -11.78 -0.18
N LEU A 199 21.99 -11.64 -1.50
CA LEU A 199 23.18 -10.99 -2.06
C LEU A 199 23.20 -9.46 -1.85
N SER A 200 22.04 -8.80 -1.89
CA SER A 200 21.93 -7.36 -1.57
C SER A 200 22.56 -7.03 -0.21
N ASN A 201 22.34 -7.89 0.78
CA ASN A 201 22.86 -7.72 2.15
C ASN A 201 24.38 -7.71 2.25
N MET A 202 25.08 -8.25 1.24
CA MET A 202 26.54 -8.26 1.19
C MET A 202 27.13 -7.10 0.38
N ILE A 203 26.29 -6.35 -0.35
CA ILE A 203 26.72 -5.17 -1.09
C ILE A 203 26.71 -3.97 -0.14
N SER A 204 27.81 -3.21 -0.11
CA SER A 204 27.89 -1.98 0.69
C SER A 204 26.84 -0.95 0.26
N LEU A 205 26.21 -0.27 1.22
CA LEU A 205 25.33 0.88 0.98
C LEU A 205 26.05 1.99 0.20
N ASN A 206 27.37 2.08 0.35
CA ASN A 206 28.23 3.09 -0.27
C ASN A 206 29.01 2.54 -1.47
N ARG A 207 28.57 1.43 -2.08
CA ARG A 207 29.30 0.81 -3.19
C ARG A 207 29.59 1.84 -4.29
N ASN A 208 30.80 1.81 -4.84
CA ASN A 208 31.12 2.67 -5.97
C ASN A 208 30.37 2.21 -7.23
N VAL A 209 29.91 3.17 -8.03
CA VAL A 209 29.19 2.93 -9.29
C VAL A 209 30.00 3.56 -10.41
N THR A 210 30.29 2.77 -11.44
CA THR A 210 31.08 3.21 -12.60
C THR A 210 30.34 4.33 -13.35
N ASP A 211 31.07 5.34 -13.81
CA ASP A 211 30.50 6.42 -14.62
C ASP A 211 30.33 5.97 -16.09
N PHE A 212 29.16 5.44 -16.39
CA PHE A 212 28.77 4.96 -17.71
C PHE A 212 28.33 6.05 -18.69
N ARG A 213 28.41 7.33 -18.31
CA ARG A 213 28.06 8.44 -19.21
C ARG A 213 29.08 8.55 -20.35
N SER A 214 28.63 9.05 -21.49
CA SER A 214 29.53 9.41 -22.60
C SER A 214 30.44 10.58 -22.21
N ASP A 215 31.57 10.73 -22.90
CA ASP A 215 32.52 11.82 -22.63
C ASP A 215 31.89 13.19 -22.82
N ILE A 216 30.91 13.32 -23.72
CA ILE A 216 30.14 14.56 -23.91
C ILE A 216 29.37 14.93 -22.63
N CYS A 217 28.72 13.95 -21.99
CA CYS A 217 28.01 14.17 -20.73
C CYS A 217 28.97 14.46 -19.57
N LYS A 218 30.12 13.78 -19.53
CA LYS A 218 31.15 13.99 -18.50
C LYS A 218 31.76 15.39 -18.56
N ASN A 219 31.95 15.93 -19.77
CA ASN A 219 32.55 17.24 -19.99
C ASN A 219 31.52 18.39 -20.04
N LYS A 220 30.22 18.10 -19.86
CA LYS A 220 29.19 19.14 -19.91
C LYS A 220 29.24 20.02 -18.67
N VAL A 221 29.29 21.32 -18.90
CA VAL A 221 29.20 22.33 -17.83
C VAL A 221 27.75 22.78 -17.70
N TYR A 222 27.23 22.72 -16.47
CA TYR A 222 25.87 23.14 -16.12
C TYR A 222 25.88 24.52 -15.45
N ASN A 223 24.71 25.15 -15.35
CA ASN A 223 24.59 26.40 -14.61
C ASN A 223 25.03 26.21 -13.15
N LYS A 224 25.79 27.17 -12.60
CA LYS A 224 26.21 27.16 -11.19
C LYS A 224 25.08 27.51 -10.23
N ASN A 225 24.09 28.27 -10.70
CA ASN A 225 22.98 28.76 -9.89
C ASN A 225 21.73 27.92 -10.14
N LEU A 226 21.82 26.62 -9.84
CA LEU A 226 20.65 25.73 -9.89
C LEU A 226 19.85 25.86 -8.58
N PRO A 227 18.51 25.88 -8.65
CA PRO A 227 17.67 25.84 -7.46
C PRO A 227 17.72 24.47 -6.82
N LYS A 228 17.44 24.43 -5.52
CA LYS A 228 17.33 23.18 -4.77
C LYS A 228 16.11 22.37 -5.17
N CYS A 229 16.12 21.08 -4.84
CA CYS A 229 14.97 20.18 -5.01
C CYS A 229 14.66 19.38 -3.74
N SER A 230 13.39 19.02 -3.58
CA SER A 230 12.95 17.95 -2.68
C SER A 230 12.93 16.63 -3.44
N ILE A 231 13.66 15.65 -2.94
CA ILE A 231 13.69 14.29 -3.47
C ILE A 231 12.64 13.47 -2.72
N ILE A 232 11.59 13.02 -3.40
CA ILE A 232 10.49 12.26 -2.81
C ILE A 232 10.69 10.78 -3.11
N ILE A 233 10.78 9.97 -2.06
CA ILE A 233 10.91 8.51 -2.15
C ILE A 233 9.72 7.87 -1.44
N VAL A 234 8.91 7.11 -2.19
CA VAL A 234 7.82 6.32 -1.59
C VAL A 234 8.35 4.94 -1.23
N VAL A 235 8.02 4.45 -0.03
CA VAL A 235 8.40 3.12 0.44
C VAL A 235 7.17 2.35 0.92
N HIS A 236 7.11 1.06 0.61
CA HIS A 236 6.16 0.11 1.19
C HIS A 236 6.78 -1.28 1.23
N ASN A 237 7.01 -1.82 2.43
CA ASN A 237 7.54 -3.18 2.64
C ASN A 237 8.85 -3.51 1.88
N GLU A 238 9.68 -2.51 1.60
CA GLU A 238 10.96 -2.66 0.89
C GLU A 238 12.01 -3.38 1.75
N ASP A 239 12.93 -4.09 1.08
CA ASP A 239 14.14 -4.62 1.70
C ASP A 239 15.01 -3.50 2.30
N TRP A 240 15.55 -3.75 3.50
CA TRP A 240 16.33 -2.75 4.23
C TRP A 240 17.55 -2.27 3.45
N MET A 241 18.35 -3.21 2.93
CA MET A 241 19.63 -2.87 2.31
C MET A 241 19.42 -2.21 0.96
N LEU A 242 18.44 -2.66 0.18
CA LEU A 242 18.08 -2.01 -1.08
C LEU A 242 17.56 -0.57 -0.85
N PHE A 243 16.67 -0.39 0.12
CA PHE A 243 16.11 0.93 0.43
C PHE A 243 17.17 1.91 0.95
N MET A 244 18.00 1.48 1.91
CA MET A 244 19.06 2.35 2.44
C MET A 244 20.09 2.69 1.36
N ARG A 245 20.37 1.78 0.42
CA ARG A 245 21.28 2.04 -0.69
C ARG A 245 20.76 3.12 -1.62
N THR A 246 19.44 3.21 -1.80
CA THR A 246 18.82 4.33 -2.52
C THR A 246 19.12 5.67 -1.86
N ILE A 247 18.86 5.77 -0.55
CA ILE A 247 19.10 7.01 0.21
C ILE A 247 20.59 7.37 0.19
N HIS A 248 21.48 6.41 0.45
CA HIS A 248 22.93 6.62 0.43
C HIS A 248 23.43 7.02 -0.96
N SER A 249 22.89 6.40 -2.03
CA SER A 249 23.25 6.73 -3.40
C SER A 249 22.91 8.18 -3.75
N VAL A 250 21.72 8.65 -3.33
CA VAL A 250 21.31 10.04 -3.50
C VAL A 250 22.24 10.99 -2.74
N LEU A 251 22.54 10.68 -1.48
CA LEU A 251 23.47 11.51 -0.69
C LEU A 251 24.85 11.52 -1.35
N LEU A 252 25.49 10.38 -1.52
CA LEU A 252 26.87 10.31 -2.02
C LEU A 252 27.10 10.93 -3.42
N ARG A 253 26.07 11.06 -4.25
CA ARG A 253 26.23 11.45 -5.67
C ARG A 253 25.42 12.67 -6.10
N SER A 254 24.87 13.41 -5.14
CA SER A 254 24.19 14.68 -5.43
C SER A 254 24.94 15.82 -4.75
N PRO A 255 25.12 16.97 -5.42
CA PRO A 255 25.68 18.15 -4.77
C PRO A 255 24.82 18.55 -3.55
N PRO A 256 25.37 18.59 -2.31
CA PRO A 256 24.57 18.84 -1.11
C PRO A 256 23.80 20.16 -1.15
N GLU A 257 24.34 21.16 -1.82
CA GLU A 257 23.73 22.47 -2.02
C GLU A 257 22.47 22.44 -2.89
N LEU A 258 22.27 21.40 -3.70
CA LEU A 258 21.09 21.21 -4.56
C LEU A 258 19.98 20.38 -3.90
N ILE A 259 20.28 19.68 -2.81
CA ILE A 259 19.27 18.95 -2.03
C ILE A 259 18.69 19.91 -0.98
N GLU A 260 17.39 20.16 -1.04
CA GLU A 260 16.67 20.79 0.07
C GLU A 260 16.31 19.73 1.13
N GLU A 261 15.69 18.64 0.70
CA GLU A 261 15.39 17.47 1.54
C GLU A 261 15.30 16.18 0.71
N ILE A 262 15.46 15.05 1.39
CA ILE A 262 14.99 13.73 0.96
C ILE A 262 13.76 13.43 1.83
N LEU A 263 12.59 13.46 1.22
CA LEU A 263 11.30 13.21 1.85
C LEU A 263 10.85 11.77 1.58
N ILE A 264 10.92 10.94 2.61
CA ILE A 264 10.43 9.57 2.58
C ILE A 264 8.94 9.57 2.89
N ILE A 265 8.15 8.91 2.05
CA ILE A 265 6.72 8.66 2.29
C ILE A 265 6.53 7.17 2.50
N ASP A 266 6.30 6.77 3.76
CA ASP A 266 5.93 5.39 4.08
C ASP A 266 4.43 5.18 3.83
N ASP A 267 4.11 4.40 2.81
CA ASP A 267 2.76 4.05 2.40
C ASP A 267 2.28 2.81 3.18
N ALA A 268 2.14 2.96 4.50
CA ALA A 268 1.68 1.93 5.43
C ALA A 268 2.45 0.61 5.31
N SER A 269 3.77 0.64 5.53
CA SER A 269 4.57 -0.58 5.66
C SER A 269 4.22 -1.35 6.93
N ASP A 270 4.33 -2.68 6.85
CA ASP A 270 4.15 -3.62 7.98
C ASP A 270 5.49 -4.21 8.46
N LYS A 271 6.57 -4.04 7.68
CA LYS A 271 7.89 -4.56 8.03
C LYS A 271 8.48 -3.81 9.21
N GLU A 272 8.80 -4.52 10.30
CA GLU A 272 9.32 -3.95 11.55
C GLU A 272 10.52 -3.00 11.35
N TRP A 273 11.44 -3.36 10.44
CA TRP A 273 12.62 -2.54 10.15
C TRP A 273 12.31 -1.18 9.51
N LEU A 274 11.13 -1.00 8.91
CA LEU A 274 10.70 0.26 8.32
C LEU A 274 10.05 1.20 9.34
N HIS A 275 9.91 0.81 10.61
CA HIS A 275 9.38 1.66 11.68
C HIS A 275 10.52 2.25 12.52
N LYS A 276 10.63 1.85 13.79
CA LYS A 276 11.55 2.42 14.77
C LYS A 276 13.01 2.38 14.30
N ARG A 277 13.44 1.27 13.69
CA ARG A 277 14.81 1.15 13.14
C ARG A 277 15.08 2.20 12.06
N LEU A 278 14.14 2.41 11.14
CA LEU A 278 14.24 3.45 10.12
C LEU A 278 14.28 4.85 10.75
N ASP A 279 13.40 5.13 11.72
CA ASP A 279 13.33 6.43 12.39
C ASP A 279 14.66 6.78 13.09
N GLU A 280 15.26 5.80 13.77
CA GLU A 280 16.56 5.97 14.44
C GLU A 280 17.71 6.12 13.44
N TYR A 281 17.61 5.47 12.28
CA TYR A 281 18.62 5.54 11.23
C TYR A 281 18.61 6.90 10.52
N ILE A 282 17.45 7.35 10.04
CA ILE A 282 17.35 8.59 9.25
C ILE A 282 17.67 9.84 10.08
N LYS A 283 17.48 9.80 11.40
CA LYS A 283 17.91 10.87 12.32
C LYS A 283 19.41 11.14 12.26
N LYS A 284 20.21 10.15 11.83
CA LYS A 284 21.67 10.28 11.68
C LYS A 284 22.07 10.85 10.32
N LEU A 285 21.18 10.85 9.34
CA LEU A 285 21.44 11.29 7.97
C LEU A 285 21.09 12.78 7.82
N PRO A 286 21.79 13.54 6.96
CA PRO A 286 21.46 14.95 6.76
C PRO A 286 20.29 15.12 5.79
N LYS A 287 19.38 16.06 6.10
CA LYS A 287 18.29 16.48 5.20
C LYS A 287 17.30 15.35 4.86
N VAL A 288 17.12 14.37 5.74
CA VAL A 288 16.19 13.25 5.52
C VAL A 288 15.03 13.34 6.48
N ARG A 289 13.80 13.41 5.95
CA ARG A 289 12.56 13.44 6.74
C ARG A 289 11.64 12.32 6.28
N ILE A 290 10.79 11.84 7.18
CA ILE A 290 9.77 10.82 6.88
C ILE A 290 8.37 11.32 7.24
N ILE A 291 7.41 10.96 6.39
CA ILE A 291 5.97 11.08 6.62
C ILE A 291 5.38 9.67 6.48
N ARG A 292 4.56 9.27 7.45
CA ARG A 292 3.91 7.94 7.46
C ARG A 292 2.43 8.05 7.19
N SER A 293 1.92 7.20 6.30
CA SER A 293 0.49 7.07 6.04
C SER A 293 -0.13 6.02 6.96
N PHE A 294 -1.24 6.35 7.64
CA PHE A 294 -1.97 5.37 8.48
C PHE A 294 -2.58 4.20 7.67
N VAL A 295 -2.86 4.43 6.39
CA VAL A 295 -3.51 3.47 5.52
C VAL A 295 -2.77 3.39 4.20
N ARG A 296 -2.86 2.23 3.55
CA ARG A 296 -2.30 2.04 2.21
C ARG A 296 -3.06 2.90 1.19
N ILE A 297 -2.45 4.00 0.75
CA ILE A 297 -3.01 4.94 -0.23
C ILE A 297 -2.48 4.70 -1.65
N GLY A 298 -1.48 3.83 -1.78
CA GLY A 298 -0.88 3.47 -3.06
C GLY A 298 0.09 4.52 -3.60
N ILE A 299 0.90 4.14 -4.59
CA ILE A 299 2.02 4.96 -5.07
C ILE A 299 1.60 6.35 -5.56
N ILE A 300 0.42 6.48 -6.18
CA ILE A 300 -0.10 7.77 -6.65
C ILE A 300 -0.46 8.66 -5.46
N GLY A 301 -1.20 8.11 -4.49
CA GLY A 301 -1.58 8.83 -3.27
C GLY A 301 -0.35 9.24 -2.46
N ALA A 302 0.63 8.34 -2.31
CA ALA A 302 1.87 8.60 -1.59
C ALA A 302 2.73 9.68 -2.28
N ARG A 303 2.86 9.65 -3.61
CA ARG A 303 3.57 10.71 -4.37
C ARG A 303 2.86 12.07 -4.24
N ASN A 304 1.52 12.09 -4.25
CA ASN A 304 0.75 13.31 -3.99
C ASN A 304 0.96 13.82 -2.57
N LEU A 305 0.93 12.93 -1.56
CA LEU A 305 1.21 13.27 -0.17
C LEU A 305 2.62 13.88 -0.02
N GLY A 306 3.63 13.29 -0.66
CA GLY A 306 4.98 13.85 -0.69
C GLY A 306 5.05 15.20 -1.40
N SER A 307 4.35 15.37 -2.53
CA SER A 307 4.34 16.63 -3.27
C SER A 307 3.70 17.78 -2.49
N LEU A 308 2.66 17.49 -1.70
CA LEU A 308 1.98 18.47 -0.85
C LEU A 308 2.81 18.91 0.36
N ASN A 309 3.75 18.06 0.81
CA ASN A 309 4.54 18.29 2.01
C ASN A 309 6.01 18.61 1.73
N ALA A 310 6.41 18.64 0.46
CA ALA A 310 7.76 18.99 0.04
C ALA A 310 8.00 20.50 0.22
N ILE A 311 9.19 20.87 0.71
CA ILE A 311 9.59 22.26 0.97
C ILE A 311 10.46 22.86 -0.15
N GLY A 312 11.01 22.03 -1.02
CA GLY A 312 11.85 22.44 -2.14
C GLY A 312 11.03 22.94 -3.34
N PRO A 313 11.58 23.89 -4.13
CA PRO A 313 10.86 24.48 -5.26
C PRO A 313 10.77 23.57 -6.50
N ILE A 314 11.52 22.46 -6.52
CA ILE A 314 11.48 21.43 -7.57
C ILE A 314 11.28 20.07 -6.90
N LEU A 315 10.40 19.25 -7.47
CA LEU A 315 10.14 17.90 -7.01
C LEU A 315 10.88 16.90 -7.89
N VAL A 316 11.65 16.00 -7.27
CA VAL A 316 12.30 14.87 -7.95
C VAL A 316 11.77 13.59 -7.33
N SER A 317 11.05 12.79 -8.10
CA SER A 317 10.45 11.53 -7.62
C SER A 317 11.38 10.37 -7.95
N LEU A 318 11.70 9.54 -6.95
CA LEU A 318 12.48 8.31 -7.10
C LEU A 318 11.74 7.13 -6.48
N ASP A 319 11.97 5.94 -7.02
CA ASP A 319 11.52 4.70 -6.38
C ASP A 319 12.46 4.33 -5.22
N SER A 320 12.00 3.47 -4.30
CA SER A 320 12.74 3.03 -3.11
C SER A 320 13.95 2.12 -3.40
N HIS A 321 14.12 1.68 -4.64
CA HIS A 321 15.13 0.69 -5.06
C HIS A 321 15.92 1.15 -6.30
N VAL A 322 16.54 2.33 -6.21
CA VAL A 322 17.33 2.91 -7.30
C VAL A 322 18.74 3.24 -6.84
N GLU A 323 19.69 3.17 -7.78
CA GLU A 323 21.03 3.73 -7.57
C GLU A 323 21.30 4.80 -8.62
N VAL A 324 21.49 6.02 -8.17
CA VAL A 324 21.83 7.14 -9.04
C VAL A 324 23.31 7.07 -9.45
N GLY A 325 23.58 7.49 -10.69
CA GLY A 325 24.95 7.59 -11.21
C GLY A 325 25.61 8.94 -10.88
N PRO A 326 26.92 9.08 -11.10
CA PRO A 326 27.61 10.37 -10.96
C PRO A 326 26.99 11.46 -11.86
N GLY A 327 26.78 12.65 -11.29
CA GLY A 327 26.28 13.83 -12.02
C GLY A 327 24.90 13.63 -12.64
N TRP A 328 24.01 12.92 -11.91
CA TRP A 328 22.66 12.61 -12.36
C TRP A 328 21.68 13.77 -12.20
N LEU A 329 21.91 14.68 -11.23
CA LEU A 329 20.92 15.66 -10.78
C LEU A 329 21.01 16.98 -11.55
N GLU A 330 22.23 17.50 -11.71
CA GLU A 330 22.53 18.76 -12.41
C GLU A 330 21.93 18.81 -13.82
N PRO A 331 22.04 17.76 -14.66
CA PRO A 331 21.41 17.76 -15.97
C PRO A 331 19.88 17.86 -15.90
N LEU A 332 19.24 17.28 -14.88
CA LEU A 332 17.79 17.33 -14.75
C LEU A 332 17.33 18.74 -14.39
N LEU A 333 17.98 19.34 -13.39
CA LEU A 333 17.65 20.68 -12.91
C LEU A 333 17.96 21.76 -13.97
N ASP A 334 19.10 21.66 -14.65
CA ASP A 334 19.50 22.61 -15.70
C ASP A 334 18.48 22.65 -16.85
N ARG A 335 18.00 21.46 -17.28
CA ARG A 335 16.97 21.36 -18.34
C ARG A 335 15.59 21.84 -17.89
N PHE A 336 15.25 21.65 -16.61
CA PHE A 336 14.00 22.12 -16.04
C PHE A 336 13.98 23.64 -15.87
N VAL A 337 15.07 24.23 -15.36
CA VAL A 337 15.16 25.69 -15.12
C VAL A 337 15.11 26.48 -16.43
N ASP A 338 15.70 25.95 -17.50
CA ASP A 338 15.60 26.55 -18.84
C ASP A 338 14.14 26.66 -19.33
N ASN A 339 13.27 25.74 -18.94
CA ASN A 339 11.83 25.86 -19.20
C ASN A 339 11.01 25.07 -18.18
N LYS A 340 10.41 25.80 -17.24
CA LYS A 340 9.59 25.26 -16.13
C LYS A 340 8.31 24.53 -16.57
N LYS A 341 7.99 24.51 -17.87
CA LYS A 341 6.90 23.70 -18.45
C LYS A 341 7.35 22.29 -18.84
N ARG A 342 8.63 21.94 -18.68
CA ARG A 342 9.15 20.62 -19.03
C ARG A 342 9.02 19.66 -17.86
N LEU A 343 8.69 18.41 -18.16
CA LEU A 343 8.99 17.27 -17.30
C LEU A 343 10.29 16.64 -17.80
N VAL A 344 11.24 16.40 -16.91
CA VAL A 344 12.55 15.85 -17.28
C VAL A 344 12.72 14.50 -16.60
N CYS A 345 13.01 13.47 -17.39
CA CYS A 345 13.26 12.11 -16.90
C CYS A 345 14.73 11.75 -17.14
N THR A 346 15.31 10.99 -16.21
CA THR A 346 16.63 10.39 -16.41
C THR A 346 16.55 9.17 -17.33
N LYS A 347 17.69 8.82 -17.95
CA LYS A 347 17.80 7.52 -18.61
C LYS A 347 17.82 6.43 -17.53
N LEU A 348 16.80 5.59 -17.54
CA LEU A 348 16.70 4.44 -16.64
C LEU A 348 17.47 3.25 -17.22
N THR A 349 18.08 2.46 -16.35
CA THR A 349 18.62 1.15 -16.69
C THR A 349 18.24 0.17 -15.59
N GLY A 350 18.06 -1.11 -15.97
CA GLY A 350 17.83 -2.16 -14.99
C GLY A 350 19.10 -2.50 -14.22
N ILE A 351 18.97 -2.79 -12.93
CA ILE A 351 19.98 -3.50 -12.16
C ILE A 351 19.55 -4.98 -12.16
N ASN A 352 20.47 -5.87 -12.51
CA ASN A 352 20.14 -7.30 -12.59
C ASN A 352 19.75 -7.83 -11.19
N LYS A 353 18.53 -8.37 -11.07
CA LYS A 353 17.95 -8.81 -9.80
C LYS A 353 18.69 -9.96 -9.10
N GLU A 354 19.57 -10.68 -9.81
CA GLU A 354 20.30 -11.82 -9.27
C GLU A 354 21.77 -11.50 -8.98
N THR A 355 22.40 -10.69 -9.82
CA THR A 355 23.86 -10.39 -9.76
C THR A 355 24.17 -8.96 -9.35
N PHE A 356 23.16 -8.09 -9.26
CA PHE A 356 23.27 -6.66 -8.97
C PHE A 356 24.16 -5.85 -9.93
N LYS A 357 24.44 -6.41 -11.12
CA LYS A 357 25.12 -5.70 -12.21
C LYS A 357 24.19 -4.66 -12.83
N PRO A 358 24.55 -3.37 -12.85
CA PRO A 358 23.83 -2.37 -13.61
C PRO A 358 23.90 -2.66 -15.12
N GLY A 359 22.78 -2.50 -15.83
CA GLY A 359 22.67 -2.73 -17.27
C GLY A 359 23.29 -1.65 -18.16
N PHE A 360 24.13 -0.78 -17.61
CA PHE A 360 24.81 0.24 -18.39
C PHE A 360 25.91 -0.40 -19.26
N GLY A 361 25.89 -0.14 -20.57
CA GLY A 361 26.91 -0.66 -21.50
C GLY A 361 26.36 -1.28 -22.79
N SER A 362 25.06 -1.57 -22.87
CA SER A 362 24.42 -1.86 -24.15
C SER A 362 24.09 -0.55 -24.88
N SER A 363 24.37 -0.53 -26.18
CA SER A 363 24.13 0.59 -27.11
C SER A 363 22.66 0.96 -27.31
N ALA A 364 21.79 0.74 -26.32
CA ALA A 364 20.43 1.29 -26.26
C ALA A 364 20.52 2.81 -26.04
N ALA A 365 21.13 3.50 -26.99
CA ALA A 365 21.03 4.92 -27.13
C ALA A 365 19.62 5.20 -27.65
N ASN A 366 18.81 5.85 -26.82
CA ASN A 366 17.57 6.55 -27.21
C ASN A 366 16.28 5.72 -27.29
N SER A 367 16.13 4.63 -26.53
CA SER A 367 14.78 4.11 -26.24
C SER A 367 13.97 5.17 -25.50
N ILE A 368 12.77 5.45 -25.98
CA ILE A 368 11.82 6.40 -25.40
C ILE A 368 10.57 5.61 -25.07
N ASN A 369 10.04 5.80 -23.87
CA ASN A 369 8.79 5.16 -23.47
C ASN A 369 7.66 5.47 -24.45
N ALA A 370 6.97 4.43 -24.90
CA ALA A 370 5.75 4.49 -25.69
C ALA A 370 4.68 3.59 -25.04
N MET A 371 3.45 3.67 -25.54
CA MET A 371 2.32 2.90 -25.02
C MET A 371 1.63 2.16 -26.17
N ASN A 372 1.29 0.89 -25.96
CA ASN A 372 0.51 0.12 -26.93
C ASN A 372 -1.01 0.39 -26.74
N TRP A 373 -1.85 -0.17 -27.61
CA TRP A 373 -3.31 0.00 -27.53
C TRP A 373 -3.99 -0.69 -26.33
N ARG A 374 -3.26 -1.51 -25.57
CA ARG A 374 -3.72 -2.08 -24.29
C ARG A 374 -3.35 -1.20 -23.10
N LEU A 375 -2.71 -0.06 -23.36
CA LEU A 375 -2.16 0.86 -22.37
C LEU A 375 -0.95 0.30 -21.61
N ASP A 376 -0.25 -0.71 -22.17
CA ASP A 376 1.02 -1.19 -21.61
C ASP A 376 2.16 -0.27 -22.07
N MET A 377 2.99 0.14 -21.11
CA MET A 377 4.22 0.89 -21.39
C MET A 377 5.29 -0.04 -21.99
N ASN A 378 5.99 0.46 -23.01
CA ASN A 378 7.10 -0.22 -23.69
C ASN A 378 8.23 0.77 -23.98
N TRP A 379 9.45 0.27 -24.21
CA TRP A 379 10.68 1.07 -24.45
C TRP A 379 11.17 1.01 -25.89
#